data_AF-A0A1V4RG45-F1
#
_entry.id   AF-A0A1V4RG45-F1
#
_cell.length_a   1.000
_cell.length_b   1.000
_cell.length_c   1.000
_cell.angle_alpha   90.00
_cell.angle_beta   90.00
_cell.angle_gamma   90.00
#
_symmetry.space_group_name_H-M   'P 1'
#
loop_
_entity.id
_entity.type
_entity.pdbx_description
1 polymer ?
#
loop_
_entity_poly.entity_id
_entity_poly.type
_entity_poly.pdbx_seq_one_letter_code
_entity_poly.pdbx_strand_id
1 'polypeptide(L)' 'MHNLLRLALEAGIEVTNEQKQVLIRITAFNLESRYPDYNREFRKKCTPQFTRQELVQIEEIFKWLKLKL' A
#
# COMPACT_ATOMS: atom_id res chain seq x y z
N MET A 1 11.99 5.69 7.10
CA MET A 1 11.76 5.32 5.68
C MET A 1 10.55 4.39 5.62
N HIS A 2 9.41 4.81 5.05
CA HIS A 2 8.18 3.99 4.95
C HIS A 2 7.56 3.98 3.55
N ASN A 3 8.20 4.59 2.56
CA ASN A 3 7.68 4.65 1.20
C ASN A 3 8.07 3.38 0.45
N LEU A 4 7.08 2.49 0.26
CA LEU A 4 7.29 1.20 -0.38
C LEU A 4 7.71 1.33 -1.85
N LEU A 5 7.23 2.34 -2.57
CA LEU A 5 7.66 2.59 -3.95
C LEU A 5 9.14 2.95 -3.99
N ARG A 6 9.58 3.85 -3.11
CA ARG A 6 10.99 4.23 -3.02
C ARG A 6 11.88 3.02 -2.72
N LEU A 7 11.46 2.17 -1.78
CA LEU A 7 12.20 0.95 -1.44
C LEU A 7 12.29 -0.02 -2.62
N ALA A 8 11.19 -0.21 -3.37
CA ALA A 8 11.20 -1.08 -4.56
C ALA A 8 12.18 -0.57 -5.64
N LEU A 9 12.19 0.74 -5.89
CA LEU A 9 13.10 1.36 -6.86
C LEU A 9 14.57 1.29 -6.40
N GLU A 10 14.84 1.56 -5.12
CA GLU A 10 16.19 1.44 -4.54
C GLU A 10 16.70 -0.02 -4.55
N ALA A 11 15.80 -1.00 -4.46
CA ALA A 11 16.11 -2.42 -4.63
C ALA A 11 16.26 -2.86 -6.10
N GLY A 12 16.11 -1.95 -7.08
CA GLY A 12 16.18 -2.27 -8.51
C GLY A 12 14.99 -3.08 -9.04
N ILE A 13 13.87 -3.11 -8.32
CA ILE A 13 12.66 -3.84 -8.75
C ILE A 13 11.87 -2.96 -9.72
N GLU A 14 11.70 -3.45 -10.94
CA GLU A 14 10.82 -2.83 -11.93
C GLU A 14 9.35 -2.98 -11.52
N VAL A 15 8.64 -1.85 -11.50
CA VAL A 15 7.23 -1.75 -11.10
C VAL A 15 6.40 -1.11 -12.20
N THR A 16 5.23 -1.69 -12.48
CA THR A 16 4.24 -1.08 -13.41
C THR A 16 3.60 0.15 -12.79
N ASN A 17 2.88 0.95 -13.59
CA ASN A 17 2.18 2.12 -13.08
C ASN A 17 1.10 1.76 -12.06
N GLU A 18 0.41 0.64 -12.26
CA GLU A 18 -0.59 0.11 -11.34
C GLU A 18 0.05 -0.28 -10.01
N GLN A 19 1.19 -0.99 -10.06
CA GLN A 19 1.93 -1.39 -8.86
C GLN A 19 2.46 -0.17 -8.09
N LYS A 20 2.93 0.87 -8.78
CA LYS A 20 3.31 2.15 -8.15
C LYS A 20 2.16 2.73 -7.35
N GLN A 21 0.95 2.78 -7.92
CA GLN A 21 -0.23 3.31 -7.23
C GLN A 21 -0.58 2.48 -5.99
N VAL A 22 -0.50 1.15 -6.08
CA VAL A 22 -0.77 0.29 -4.92
C VAL A 22 0.29 0.47 -3.83
N LEU A 23 1.58 0.52 -4.16
CA LEU A 23 2.66 0.73 -3.18
C LEU A 23 2.56 2.10 -2.47
N ILE A 24 2.20 3.15 -3.21
CA ILE A 24 1.92 4.48 -2.64
C ILE A 24 0.71 4.41 -1.70
N ARG A 25 -0.36 3.74 -2.10
CA ARG A 25 -1.57 3.59 -1.30
C ARG A 25 -1.32 2.85 0.01
N ILE A 26 -0.60 1.73 -0.04
CA ILE A 26 -0.20 0.96 1.16
C ILE A 26 0.69 1.81 2.07
N THR A 27 1.60 2.60 1.49
CA THR A 27 2.41 3.57 2.26
C THR A 27 1.52 4.55 3.01
N ALA A 28 0.48 5.09 2.37
CA ALA A 28 -0.47 5.98 3.03
C ALA A 28 -1.21 5.28 4.19
N PHE A 29 -1.67 4.04 4.00
CA PHE A 29 -2.31 3.27 5.08
C PHE A 29 -1.40 3.07 6.29
N ASN A 30 -0.11 2.82 6.05
CA ASN A 30 0.89 2.70 7.13
C ASN A 30 1.12 4.01 7.90
N LEU A 31 0.97 5.17 7.25
CA LEU A 31 1.06 6.47 7.89
C LEU A 31 -0.20 6.77 8.71
N GLU A 32 -1.37 6.56 8.10
CA GLU A 32 -2.68 6.82 8.71
C GLU A 32 -2.96 5.95 9.94
N SER A 33 -2.46 4.71 9.96
CA SER A 33 -2.60 3.83 11.14
C SER A 33 -1.76 4.29 12.34
N ARG A 34 -0.64 4.97 12.10
CA ARG A 34 0.28 5.42 13.15
C ARG A 34 -0.09 6.78 13.75
N TYR A 35 -0.70 7.66 12.95
CA TYR A 35 -1.13 8.98 13.38
C TYR A 35 -2.64 9.14 13.15
N PRO A 36 -3.47 8.44 13.95
CA PRO A 36 -4.91 8.40 13.73
C PRO A 36 -5.59 9.78 13.87
N ASP A 37 -4.94 10.72 14.56
CA ASP A 37 -5.41 12.09 14.74
C ASP A 37 -5.25 12.96 13.48
N TYR A 38 -4.44 12.54 12.51
CA TYR A 38 -4.19 13.30 11.28
C TYR A 38 -5.34 13.22 10.27
N ASN A 39 -6.17 12.16 10.29
CA ASN A 39 -7.16 11.99 9.22
C ASN A 39 -8.38 11.13 9.62
N ARG A 40 -9.32 11.76 10.35
CA ARG A 40 -10.64 11.17 10.66
C ARG A 40 -11.41 10.75 9.40
N GLU A 41 -11.18 11.44 8.28
CA GLU A 41 -11.81 11.15 6.99
C GLU A 41 -11.33 9.84 6.37
N PHE A 42 -10.08 9.44 6.60
CA PHE A 42 -9.59 8.15 6.10
C PHE A 42 -10.33 6.98 6.78
N ARG A 43 -10.52 7.05 8.10
CA ARG A 43 -11.26 6.04 8.85
C ARG A 43 -12.71 5.88 8.38
N LYS A 44 -13.36 6.97 7.95
CA LYS A 44 -14.73 6.91 7.38
C LYS A 44 -14.79 6.11 6.07
N LYS A 45 -13.69 6.05 5.31
CA LYS A 45 -13.59 5.28 4.06
C LYS A 45 -13.41 3.77 4.31
N CYS A 46 -12.90 3.38 5.47
CA CYS A 46 -12.60 2.00 5.85
C CYS A 46 -13.85 1.15 6.17
N THR A 47 -14.82 1.12 5.25
CA THR A 47 -15.96 0.20 5.33
C THR A 47 -15.49 -1.26 5.17
N PRO A 48 -16.28 -2.26 5.58
CA PRO A 48 -15.92 -3.67 5.37
C PRO A 48 -15.65 -4.01 3.89
N GLN A 49 -16.45 -3.44 2.99
CA GLN A 49 -16.30 -3.64 1.55
C GLN A 49 -14.99 -3.02 1.02
N PHE A 50 -14.73 -1.77 1.37
CA PHE A 50 -13.48 -1.09 1.02
C PHE A 50 -12.26 -1.87 1.53
N THR A 51 -12.29 -2.23 2.82
CA THR A 51 -11.19 -2.96 3.47
C THR A 51 -10.92 -4.30 2.78
N ARG A 52 -11.97 -5.04 2.41
CA ARG A 52 -11.82 -6.29 1.67
C ARG A 52 -11.18 -6.07 0.30
N GLN A 53 -11.60 -5.05 -0.44
CA GLN A 53 -11.03 -4.73 -1.76
C GLN A 53 -9.56 -4.32 -1.68
N GLU A 54 -9.20 -3.54 -0.66
CA GLU A 54 -7.80 -3.14 -0.42
C GLU A 54 -6.93 -4.34 0.01
N LEU A 55 -7.44 -5.22 0.88
CA LEU A 55 -6.73 -6.42 1.30
C LEU A 55 -6.40 -7.35 0.12
N VAL A 56 -7.34 -7.54 -0.81
CA VAL A 56 -7.09 -8.35 -2.02
C VAL A 56 -5.93 -7.76 -2.84
N GLN A 57 -5.93 -6.45 -3.10
CA GLN A 57 -4.84 -5.79 -3.82
C GLN A 57 -3.49 -5.90 -3.10
N ILE A 58 -3.50 -5.79 -1.76
CA ILE A 58 -2.31 -5.96 -0.93
C ILE A 58 -1.75 -7.39 -1.05
N GLU A 59 -2.63 -8.40 -0.98
CA GLU A 59 -2.23 -9.79 -1.15
C GLU A 59 -1.66 -10.07 -2.53
N GLU A 60 -2.23 -9.50 -3.59
CA GLU A 60 -1.73 -9.63 -4.96
C GLU A 60 -0.33 -9.03 -5.11
N ILE A 61 -0.10 -7.82 -4.59
CA ILE A 61 1.23 -7.21 -4.58
C ILE A 61 2.21 -8.02 -3.75
N PHE A 62 1.80 -8.56 -2.61
CA PHE A 62 2.67 -9.38 -1.77
C PHE A 62 3.09 -10.67 -2.48
N LYS A 63 2.14 -11.35 -3.15
CA LYS A 63 2.43 -12.53 -3.97
C LYS A 63 3.38 -12.20 -5.12
N TRP A 64 3.16 -11.08 -5.81
CA TRP A 64 4.04 -10.62 -6.88
C TRP A 64 5.45 -10.32 -6.36
N LEU A 65 5.60 -9.61 -5.23
CA LEU A 65 6.91 -9.31 -4.64
C LEU A 65 7.67 -10.58 -4.29
N LYS A 66 7.00 -11.61 -3.78
CA LYS A 66 7.61 -12.92 -3.49
C LYS A 66 8.16 -13.64 -4.72
N LEU A 67 7.65 -13.36 -5.92
CA LEU A 67 8.17 -13.92 -7.16
C LEU A 67 9.38 -13.14 -7.69
N LYS A 68 9.68 -11.96 -7.14
CA LYS A 68 10.79 -11.09 -7.54
C LYS A 68 12.00 -11.17 -6.61
N LEU A 69 11.83 -11.78 -5.43
CA LEU A 69 12.88 -12.07 -4.44
C LEU A 69 13.32 -13.52 -4.56
#